data_AF-A0A4Y2R828-F1
#
_entry.id   AF-A0A4Y2R828-F1
#
_cell.length_a   1.000
_cell.length_b   1.000
_cell.length_c   1.000
_cell.angle_alpha   90.00
_cell.angle_beta   90.00
_cell.angle_gamma   90.00
#
_symmetry.space_group_name_H-M   'P 1'
#
loop_
_entity.id
_entity.type
_entity.pdbx_description
1 polymer ?
#
loop_
_entity_poly.entity_id
_entity_poly.type
_entity_poly.pdbx_seq_one_letter_code
_entity_poly.pdbx_strand_id
1 'polypeptide(L)'
;MGHVMNLFCVTSSFQHCNSAFVCVDSTIFMQDGAPPHIATAVKQLLNLHFGNDRIISRHFPTAWPPRSPDLNPCNFWLWGYLKDVLCGVPNANLTELKNSITQHIHNITTVICYGRWCSVLSAQRRKRWTAY
;
A
#
# COMPACT_ATOMS: atom_id res chain seq x y z
N MET A 1 -0.97 21.29 6.41
CA MET A 1 -0.70 20.79 5.05
C MET A 1 -0.81 19.28 5.08
N GLY A 2 -1.87 18.72 4.50
CA GLY A 2 -2.30 17.35 4.74
C GLY A 2 -1.33 16.32 4.17
N HIS A 3 -0.72 15.53 5.06
CA HIS A 3 0.01 14.33 4.68
C HIS A 3 -1.00 13.24 4.30
N VAL A 4 -0.99 12.82 3.04
CA VAL A 4 -1.71 11.63 2.59
C VAL A 4 -1.03 10.42 3.24
N MET A 5 -1.61 9.91 4.32
CA MET A 5 -1.24 8.61 4.89
C MET A 5 -1.54 7.54 3.84
N ASN A 6 -0.51 6.98 3.22
CA ASN A 6 -0.66 5.76 2.43
C ASN A 6 -0.83 4.58 3.40
N LEU A 7 -2.07 4.19 3.66
CA LEU A 7 -2.43 3.01 4.43
C LEU A 7 -2.70 1.85 3.45
N PHE A 8 -1.87 0.79 3.47
CA PHE A 8 -2.12 -0.42 2.67
C PHE A 8 -2.22 -1.65 3.56
N CYS A 9 -3.37 -2.34 3.46
CA CYS A 9 -3.68 -3.63 4.08
C CYS A 9 -3.57 -4.76 3.04
N VAL A 10 -2.93 -5.86 3.37
CA VAL A 10 -2.88 -7.09 2.54
C VAL A 10 -3.40 -8.28 3.36
N THR A 11 -4.57 -8.82 3.04
CA THR A 11 -5.02 -10.10 3.65
C THR A 11 -4.19 -11.27 3.12
N SER A 12 -3.72 -12.14 4.01
CA SER A 12 -2.92 -13.34 3.75
C SER A 12 -3.77 -14.55 3.35
N SER A 13 -5.10 -14.45 3.38
CA SER A 13 -6.00 -15.54 3.04
C SER A 13 -7.24 -15.01 2.32
N PHE A 14 -7.25 -15.04 0.98
CA PHE A 14 -8.48 -14.96 0.22
C PHE A 14 -9.14 -16.35 0.23
N GLN A 15 -9.74 -16.73 1.37
CA GLN A 15 -10.90 -17.61 1.31
C GLN A 15 -12.13 -16.72 1.16
N HIS A 16 -13.01 -17.11 0.23
CA HIS A 16 -14.32 -16.53 -0.03
C HIS A 16 -14.97 -15.97 1.26
N CYS A 17 -15.02 -14.65 1.42
CA CYS A 17 -15.84 -14.01 2.45
C CYS A 17 -16.81 -13.05 1.77
N ASN A 18 -18.03 -13.55 1.61
CA ASN A 18 -19.17 -12.91 0.95
C ASN A 18 -19.93 -11.94 1.88
N SER A 19 -19.24 -11.31 2.83
CA SER A 19 -19.88 -10.43 3.82
C SER A 19 -18.94 -9.28 4.19
N ALA A 20 -19.53 -8.10 4.37
CA ALA A 20 -18.94 -6.76 4.46
C ALA A 20 -17.97 -6.48 5.63
N PHE A 21 -17.22 -7.48 6.10
CA PHE A 21 -16.19 -7.35 7.11
C PHE A 21 -14.89 -7.95 6.57
N VAL A 22 -13.95 -7.09 6.18
CA VAL A 22 -12.58 -7.52 5.88
C VAL A 22 -12.06 -8.18 7.16
N CYS A 23 -11.80 -9.49 7.14
CA CYS A 23 -11.20 -10.19 8.27
C CYS A 23 -9.81 -9.58 8.55
N VAL A 24 -9.75 -8.66 9.51
CA VAL A 24 -8.51 -8.04 10.00
C VAL A 24 -7.54 -9.13 10.49
N ASP A 25 -8.07 -10.30 10.87
CA ASP A 25 -7.29 -11.41 11.39
C ASP A 25 -6.28 -12.01 10.42
N SER A 26 -6.49 -11.87 9.10
CA SER A 26 -5.53 -12.29 8.08
C SER A 26 -4.74 -11.13 7.49
N THR A 27 -4.88 -9.89 7.98
CA THR A 27 -4.33 -8.72 7.28
C THR A 27 -2.93 -8.33 7.74
N ILE A 28 -1.97 -8.37 6.81
CA ILE A 28 -0.62 -7.82 6.93
C ILE A 28 -0.63 -6.34 6.51
N PHE A 29 -0.21 -5.48 7.42
CA PHE A 29 -0.03 -4.06 7.17
C PHE A 29 1.40 -3.78 6.67
N MET A 30 1.55 -2.88 5.68
CA MET A 30 2.87 -2.50 5.18
C MET A 30 3.00 -0.99 5.05
N GLN A 31 4.14 -0.44 5.49
CA GLN A 31 4.44 0.97 5.37
C GLN A 31 5.95 1.20 5.23
N ASP A 32 6.34 2.26 4.52
CA ASP A 32 7.74 2.63 4.40
C ASP A 32 8.32 3.17 5.74
N GLY A 33 9.64 3.30 5.77
CA GLY A 33 10.36 3.80 6.95
C GLY A 33 10.48 5.33 7.03
N ALA A 34 9.59 6.12 6.43
CA ALA A 34 9.67 7.58 6.52
C ALA A 34 9.49 8.07 7.98
N PRO A 35 10.14 9.17 8.42
CA PRO A 35 10.09 9.61 9.82
C PRO A 35 8.69 9.75 10.43
N PRO A 36 7.67 10.29 9.73
CA PRO A 36 6.31 10.36 10.27
C PRO A 36 5.66 8.99 10.47
N HIS A 37 6.07 8.00 9.68
CA HIS A 37 5.48 6.64 9.64
C HIS A 37 6.05 5.73 10.73
N ILE A 38 7.19 6.08 11.31
CA ILE A 38 7.87 5.32 12.36
C ILE A 38 7.75 5.98 13.75
N ALA A 39 6.95 7.04 13.84
CA ALA A 39 6.68 7.72 15.10
C ALA A 39 6.07 6.76 16.13
N THR A 40 6.41 6.94 17.41
CA THR A 40 5.99 6.03 18.48
C THR A 40 4.48 5.85 18.54
N ALA A 41 3.71 6.95 18.44
CA ALA A 41 2.26 6.91 18.43
C ALA A 41 1.69 6.07 17.26
N VAL A 42 2.29 6.19 16.06
CA VAL A 42 1.89 5.39 14.89
C VAL A 42 2.20 3.92 15.12
N LYS A 43 3.39 3.59 15.64
CA LYS A 43 3.75 2.19 15.95
C LYS A 43 2.83 1.56 16.98
N GLN A 44 2.48 2.29 18.04
CA GLN A 44 1.55 1.83 19.06
C GLN A 44 0.16 1.56 18.48
N LEU A 45 -0.33 2.47 17.63
CA LEU A 45 -1.61 2.30 16.94
C LEU A 45 -1.60 1.08 16.02
N LEU A 46 -0.54 0.91 15.23
CA LEU A 46 -0.41 -0.23 14.32
C LEU A 46 -0.34 -1.55 15.09
N ASN A 47 0.46 -1.62 16.16
CA ASN A 47 0.55 -2.82 16.98
C ASN A 47 -0.79 -3.14 17.66
N LEU A 48 -1.56 -2.13 18.09
CA LEU A 48 -2.89 -2.35 18.66
C LEU A 48 -3.87 -2.95 17.64
N HIS A 49 -3.84 -2.48 16.38
CA HIS A 49 -4.79 -2.92 15.36
C HIS A 49 -4.39 -4.22 14.65
N PHE A 50 -3.11 -4.39 14.34
CA PHE A 50 -2.61 -5.50 13.54
C PHE A 50 -1.76 -6.47 14.34
N GLY A 51 -1.21 -6.11 15.49
CA GLY A 51 -0.22 -6.93 16.18
C GLY A 51 1.12 -6.94 15.45
N ASN A 52 2.21 -7.06 16.20
CA ASN A 52 3.57 -6.93 15.69
C ASN A 52 3.94 -7.88 14.53
N ASP A 53 3.40 -9.11 14.52
CA ASP A 53 3.75 -10.12 13.51
C ASP A 53 3.13 -9.87 12.13
N ARG A 54 2.10 -9.02 12.08
CA ARG A 54 1.38 -8.67 10.84
C ARG A 54 1.75 -7.28 10.33
N ILE A 55 2.91 -6.75 10.71
CA ILE A 55 3.36 -5.42 10.29
C ILE A 55 4.72 -5.52 9.60
N ILE A 56 4.81 -5.03 8.36
CA ILE A 56 6.06 -4.82 7.64
C ILE A 56 6.37 -3.33 7.64
N SER A 57 7.24 -2.91 8.56
CA SER A 57 7.68 -1.52 8.68
C SER A 57 9.02 -1.44 9.41
N ARG A 58 9.67 -0.28 9.40
CA ARG A 58 10.94 -0.11 10.12
C ARG A 58 10.70 -0.20 11.64
N HIS A 59 11.56 -0.93 12.34
CA HIS A 59 11.46 -1.21 13.79
C HIS A 59 10.33 -2.16 14.21
N PHE A 60 9.76 -2.92 13.27
CA PHE A 60 8.93 -4.10 13.55
C PHE A 60 9.71 -5.39 13.27
N PRO A 61 9.25 -6.57 13.75
CA PRO A 61 9.93 -7.84 13.52
C PRO A 61 10.21 -8.12 12.04
N THR A 62 9.25 -7.78 11.17
CA THR A 62 9.46 -7.81 9.71
C THR A 62 9.84 -6.42 9.22
N ALA A 63 11.15 -6.16 9.08
CA ALA A 63 11.63 -4.85 8.67
C ALA A 63 11.38 -4.55 7.18
N TRP A 64 10.95 -3.33 6.87
CA TRP A 64 10.93 -2.82 5.50
C TRP A 64 12.39 -2.59 5.00
N PRO A 65 12.75 -3.01 3.77
CA PRO A 65 14.11 -2.83 3.28
C PRO A 65 14.52 -1.36 3.18
N PRO A 66 15.76 -0.98 3.53
CA PRO A 66 16.23 0.39 3.39
C PRO A 66 16.21 0.83 1.92
N ARG A 67 15.95 2.12 1.68
CA ARG A 67 15.99 2.75 0.33
C ARG A 67 15.13 2.03 -0.73
N SER A 68 13.98 1.49 -0.33
CA SER A 68 13.07 0.77 -1.21
C SER A 68 11.69 1.44 -1.31
N PRO A 69 11.60 2.69 -1.79
CA PRO A 69 10.31 3.36 -2.04
C PRO A 69 9.55 2.72 -3.20
N ASP A 70 10.25 2.02 -4.08
CA ASP A 70 9.72 1.32 -5.25
C ASP A 70 8.99 0.02 -4.90
N LEU A 71 9.06 -0.40 -3.64
CA LEU A 71 8.39 -1.62 -3.19
C LEU A 71 7.04 -1.37 -2.52
N ASN A 72 6.68 -0.09 -2.34
CA ASN A 72 5.31 0.28 -1.99
C ASN A 72 4.44 0.07 -3.25
N PRO A 73 3.40 -0.79 -3.23
CA PRO A 73 2.53 -1.05 -4.40
C PRO A 73 1.95 0.22 -5.00
N CYS A 74 1.65 1.18 -4.13
CA CYS A 74 1.13 2.48 -4.50
C CYS A 74 2.13 3.24 -5.38
N ASN A 75 3.39 3.32 -4.95
CA ASN A 75 4.45 4.01 -5.67
C ASN A 75 4.91 3.23 -6.91
N PHE A 76 4.92 1.90 -6.83
CA PHE A 76 5.35 1.03 -7.92
C PHE A 76 4.42 1.12 -9.13
N TRP A 77 3.11 1.20 -8.88
CA TRP A 77 2.13 1.07 -9.95
C TRP A 77 1.01 2.10 -9.88
N LEU A 78 0.32 2.24 -8.74
CA LEU A 78 -0.92 3.04 -8.69
C LEU A 78 -0.68 4.50 -9.07
N TRP A 79 0.37 5.13 -8.52
CA TRP A 79 0.69 6.53 -8.82
C TRP A 79 1.14 6.74 -10.27
N GLY A 80 1.86 5.79 -10.86
CA GLY A 80 2.21 5.83 -12.28
C GLY A 80 0.97 5.71 -13.17
N TYR A 81 0.12 4.73 -12.89
CA TYR A 81 -1.16 4.54 -13.58
C TYR A 81 -2.05 5.77 -13.49
N LEU A 82 -2.26 6.30 -12.28
CA LEU A 82 -3.07 7.50 -12.06
C LEU A 82 -2.49 8.71 -12.80
N LYS A 83 -1.16 8.87 -12.80
CA LYS A 83 -0.52 9.95 -13.55
C LYS A 83 -0.78 9.80 -15.05
N ASP A 84 -0.64 8.60 -15.61
CA ASP A 84 -0.82 8.36 -17.05
C ASP A 84 -2.26 8.62 -17.49
N VAL A 85 -3.25 8.16 -16.73
CA VAL A 85 -4.67 8.37 -17.08
C VAL A 85 -5.14 9.80 -16.81
N LEU A 86 -4.59 10.50 -15.82
CA LEU A 86 -5.01 11.85 -15.48
C LEU A 86 -4.27 12.94 -16.25
N CYS A 87 -3.04 12.69 -16.72
CA CYS A 87 -2.24 13.71 -17.42
C CYS A 87 -2.87 14.15 -18.76
N GLY A 88 -3.73 13.31 -19.36
CA GLY A 88 -4.47 13.63 -20.58
C GLY A 88 -5.88 14.20 -20.35
N VAL A 89 -6.36 14.24 -19.10
CA VAL A 89 -7.72 14.69 -18.76
C VAL A 89 -7.67 16.12 -18.23
N PRO A 90 -8.34 17.08 -18.90
CA PRO A 90 -8.50 18.42 -18.35
C PRO A 90 -9.29 18.33 -17.04
N ASN A 91 -8.66 18.67 -15.93
CA ASN A 91 -9.33 18.84 -14.64
C ASN A 91 -9.25 20.32 -14.30
N ALA A 92 -10.39 21.03 -14.30
CA ALA A 92 -10.42 22.48 -14.16
C ALA A 92 -10.18 22.92 -12.70
N ASN A 93 -10.43 22.04 -11.73
CA ASN A 93 -10.27 22.33 -10.31
C ASN A 93 -9.93 21.08 -9.49
N LEU A 94 -9.64 21.30 -8.20
CA LEU A 94 -9.28 20.24 -7.26
C LEU A 94 -10.41 19.22 -7.05
N THR A 95 -11.67 19.63 -7.14
CA THR A 95 -12.83 18.75 -6.93
C THR A 95 -12.95 17.76 -8.08
N GLU A 96 -12.82 18.22 -9.32
CA GLU A 96 -12.82 17.37 -10.51
C GLU A 96 -11.66 16.39 -10.49
N LEU A 97 -10.46 16.84 -10.12
CA LEU A 97 -9.29 15.96 -9.98
C LEU A 97 -9.54 14.86 -8.94
N LYS A 98 -10.09 15.21 -7.76
CA LYS A 98 -10.43 14.23 -6.73
C LYS A 98 -11.46 13.21 -7.22
N ASN A 99 -12.53 13.69 -7.87
CA ASN A 99 -13.57 12.83 -8.43
C ASN A 99 -13.00 11.88 -9.49
N SER A 100 -12.14 12.39 -10.36
CA SER A 100 -11.48 11.60 -11.40
C SER A 100 -10.56 10.53 -10.80
N ILE A 101 -9.75 10.87 -9.79
CA ILE A 101 -8.93 9.89 -9.04
C ILE A 101 -9.83 8.81 -8.43
N THR A 102 -10.89 9.20 -7.73
CA THR A 102 -11.83 8.27 -7.10
C THR A 102 -12.47 7.34 -8.12
N GLN A 103 -12.94 7.86 -9.26
CA GLN A 103 -13.52 7.04 -10.34
C GLN A 103 -12.53 6.05 -10.92
N HIS A 104 -11.30 6.48 -11.22
CA HIS A 104 -10.27 5.58 -11.75
C HIS A 104 -9.89 4.50 -10.74
N ILE A 105 -9.82 4.84 -9.45
CA ILE A 105 -9.56 3.86 -8.39
C ILE A 105 -10.71 2.84 -8.31
N HIS A 106 -11.97 3.26 -8.39
CA HIS A 106 -13.11 2.33 -8.39
C HIS A 106 -13.14 1.40 -9.59
N ASN A 107 -12.59 1.83 -10.73
CA ASN A 107 -12.50 1.02 -11.95
C ASN A 107 -11.35 0.00 -11.91
N ILE A 108 -10.45 0.08 -10.94
CA ILE A 108 -9.39 -0.92 -10.75
C ILE A 108 -10.02 -2.21 -10.22
N THR A 109 -9.98 -3.25 -11.05
CA THR A 109 -10.46 -4.58 -10.64
C THR A 109 -9.47 -5.27 -9.71
N THR A 110 -9.98 -6.18 -8.89
CA THR A 110 -9.18 -7.02 -7.99
C THR A 110 -8.12 -7.84 -8.73
N VAL A 111 -8.40 -8.25 -9.96
CA VAL A 111 -7.46 -8.97 -10.83
C VAL A 111 -6.25 -8.10 -11.18
N ILE A 112 -6.46 -6.83 -11.54
CA ILE A 112 -5.36 -5.89 -11.84
C ILE A 112 -4.53 -5.65 -10.58
N CYS A 113 -5.18 -5.41 -9.44
CA CYS A 113 -4.50 -5.28 -8.15
C CYS A 113 -3.62 -6.50 -7.84
N TYR A 114 -4.16 -7.72 -7.99
CA TYR A 114 -3.43 -8.96 -7.71
C TYR A 114 -2.22 -9.14 -8.63
N GLY A 115 -2.39 -8.98 -9.95
CA GLY A 115 -1.29 -9.16 -10.89
C GLY A 115 -0.14 -8.18 -10.67
N ARG A 116 -0.46 -6.91 -10.36
CA ARG A 116 0.52 -5.88 -10.04
C ARG A 116 1.20 -6.15 -8.70
N TRP A 117 0.44 -6.61 -7.70
CA TRP A 117 0.97 -7.02 -6.40
C TRP A 117 1.96 -8.20 -6.50
N CYS A 118 1.64 -9.25 -7.26
CA CYS A 118 2.56 -10.35 -7.53
C CYS A 118 3.88 -9.88 -8.17
N SER A 119 3.82 -8.85 -9.02
CA SER A 119 5.02 -8.25 -9.62
C SER A 119 5.89 -7.54 -8.57
N VAL A 120 5.27 -6.81 -7.64
CA VAL A 120 5.96 -6.17 -6.50
C VAL A 120 6.61 -7.21 -5.59
N LEU A 121 5.89 -8.28 -5.23
CA LEU A 121 6.44 -9.38 -4.42
C LEU A 121 7.62 -10.07 -5.13
N SER A 122 7.53 -10.25 -6.44
CA SER A 122 8.63 -10.81 -7.24
C SER A 122 9.85 -9.88 -7.28
N ALA A 123 9.64 -8.56 -7.31
CA ALA A 123 10.72 -7.57 -7.20
C ALA A 123 11.35 -7.57 -5.79
N GLN A 124 10.54 -7.64 -4.73
CA GLN A 124 10.98 -7.79 -3.34
C GLN A 124 11.87 -9.03 -3.15
N ARG A 125 11.44 -10.19 -3.67
CA ARG A 125 12.22 -11.44 -3.58
C ARG A 125 13.58 -11.31 -4.26
N ARG A 126 13.68 -10.61 -5.41
CA ARG A 126 14.96 -10.39 -6.09
C ARG A 126 15.91 -9.48 -5.30
N LYS A 127 15.40 -8.43 -4.66
CA LYS A 127 16.21 -7.51 -3.84
C LYS A 127 16.68 -8.10 -2.52
N ARG A 128 15.93 -9.06 -1.96
CA ARG A 128 16.33 -9.80 -0.75
C ARG A 128 17.60 -10.65 -0.95
N TRP A 129 17.97 -10.99 -2.19
CA TRP A 129 19.20 -11.76 -2.50
C TRP A 129 20.42 -10.92 -2.88
N THR A 130 20.30 -9.59 -2.98
CA THR A 130 21.42 -8.69 -3.32
C THR A 130 21.98 -7.95 -2.11
N ALA A 131 21.67 -8.41 -0.90
CA ALA A 131 22.16 -7.86 0.36
C ALA A 131 22.91 -8.95 1.15
N TYR A 132 23.99 -9.45 0.55
CA TYR A 132 25.11 -10.11 1.23
C TYR A 132 26.40 -9.63 0.56
#